data_AF-A0A6N8YQZ9-F1
#
_entry.id   AF-A0A6N8YQZ9-F1
#
_cell.length_a   1.000
_cell.length_b   1.000
_cell.length_c   1.000
_cell.angle_alpha   90.00
_cell.angle_beta   90.00
_cell.angle_gamma   90.00
#
_symmetry.space_group_name_H-M   'P 1'
#
loop_
_entity.id
_entity.type
_entity.pdbx_description
1 polymer ?
#
loop_
_entity_poly.entity_id
_entity_poly.type
_entity_poly.pdbx_seq_one_letter_code
_entity_poly.pdbx_strand_id
1 'polypeptide(L)' 'MEPLRLDEAVRMLEAGRAKAEELGIRVSIAVLDPRGDLVALNRMDGALWRSVPISQGKAAASAAWDMPSGDLSDRWDQPV' A
#
# COMPACT_ATOMS: atom_id res chain seq x y z
N MET A 1 -13.50 9.97 12.20
CA MET A 1 -12.81 9.59 10.95
C MET A 1 -13.65 8.52 10.30
N GLU A 2 -14.13 8.75 9.09
CA GLU A 2 -15.01 7.81 8.41
C GLU A 2 -14.16 6.62 7.90
N PRO A 3 -14.56 5.37 8.18
CA PRO A 3 -13.78 4.20 7.77
C PRO A 3 -13.78 4.06 6.24
N LEU A 4 -12.62 3.74 5.67
CA LEU A 4 -12.48 3.48 4.24
C LEU A 4 -13.37 2.31 3.82
N ARG A 5 -14.29 2.52 2.88
CA ARG A 5 -15.20 1.46 2.45
C ARG A 5 -14.48 0.47 1.53
N LEU A 6 -14.88 -0.80 1.59
CA LEU A 6 -14.31 -1.86 0.74
C LEU A 6 -14.36 -1.52 -0.76
N ASP A 7 -15.47 -1.00 -1.25
CA ASP A 7 -15.63 -0.62 -2.67
C ASP A 7 -14.61 0.45 -3.10
N GLU A 8 -14.20 1.34 -2.18
CA GLU A 8 -13.21 2.37 -2.46
C GLU A 8 -11.81 1.77 -2.51
N ALA A 9 -11.48 0.88 -1.56
CA ALA A 9 -10.23 0.15 -1.57
C ALA A 9 -10.07 -0.71 -2.83
N VAL A 10 -11.15 -1.37 -3.28
CA VAL A 10 -11.16 -2.12 -4.54
C VAL A 10 -10.87 -1.21 -5.73
N ARG A 11 -11.51 -0.02 -5.82
CA ARG A 11 -11.21 0.95 -6.89
C ARG A 11 -9.74 1.40 -6.88
N MET A 12 -9.15 1.60 -5.70
CA MET A 12 -7.72 1.92 -5.56
C MET A 12 -6.82 0.79 -6.07
N LEU A 13 -7.15 -0.47 -5.73
CA LEU A 13 -6.42 -1.65 -6.22
C LEU A 13 -6.48 -1.77 -7.75
N GLU A 14 -7.66 -1.55 -8.34
CA GLU A 14 -7.86 -1.59 -9.80
C GLU A 14 -7.03 -0.51 -10.50
N ALA A 15 -7.04 0.73 -9.99
CA ALA A 15 -6.24 1.82 -10.54
C ALA A 15 -4.73 1.53 -10.47
N GLY A 16 -4.25 1.01 -9.34
CA GLY A 16 -2.85 0.63 -9.19
C GLY A 16 -2.46 -0.55 -10.09
N ARG A 17 -3.36 -1.53 -10.28
CA ARG A 17 -3.13 -2.65 -11.20
C ARG A 17 -3.03 -2.17 -12.65
N ALA A 18 -3.97 -1.33 -13.10
CA ALA A 18 -3.94 -0.74 -14.44
C ALA A 18 -2.63 0.00 -14.68
N LYS A 19 -2.16 0.79 -13.69
CA LYS A 19 -0.88 1.48 -13.82
C LYS A 19 0.32 0.53 -13.89
N ALA A 20 0.32 -0.54 -13.11
CA ALA A 20 1.37 -1.55 -13.16
C ALA A 20 1.41 -2.27 -14.51
N GLU A 21 0.24 -2.56 -15.10
CA GLU A 21 0.10 -3.13 -16.44
C GLU A 21 0.67 -2.19 -17.51
N GLU A 22 0.36 -0.89 -17.47
CA GLU A 22 0.95 0.12 -18.37
C GLU A 22 2.48 0.16 -18.29
N LEU A 23 3.03 0.00 -17.08
CA LEU A 23 4.47 0.02 -16.83
C LEU A 23 5.17 -1.31 -17.14
N GLY A 24 4.42 -2.37 -17.46
CA GLY A 24 4.97 -3.71 -17.70
C GLY A 24 5.55 -4.37 -16.45
N ILE A 25 5.13 -3.97 -15.25
CA ILE A 25 5.63 -4.51 -13.97
C ILE A 25 4.56 -5.35 -13.26
N ARG A 26 4.99 -6.24 -12.35
CA ARG A 26 4.10 -7.07 -11.52
C ARG A 26 4.29 -6.75 -10.05
N VAL A 27 3.23 -6.29 -9.39
CA VAL A 27 3.29 -5.78 -8.01
C VAL A 27 2.25 -6.44 -7.10
N SER A 28 2.42 -6.25 -5.80
CA SER A 28 1.33 -6.39 -4.82
C SER A 28 0.94 -5.00 -4.33
N ILE A 29 -0.36 -4.78 -4.11
CA ILE A 29 -0.91 -3.51 -3.67
C ILE A 29 -1.73 -3.78 -2.41
N ALA A 30 -1.43 -3.06 -1.33
CA ALA A 30 -2.15 -3.12 -0.07
C ALA A 30 -2.80 -1.77 0.20
N VAL A 31 -4.05 -1.80 0.68
CA VAL A 31 -4.81 -0.63 1.08
C VAL A 31 -5.19 -0.80 2.55
N LEU A 32 -4.71 0.11 3.39
CA LEU A 32 -5.02 0.17 4.81
C LEU A 32 -5.96 1.35 5.07
N ASP A 33 -6.78 1.23 6.12
CA ASP A 33 -7.50 2.38 6.65
C ASP A 33 -6.55 3.29 7.46
N PRO A 34 -6.98 4.50 7.86
CA PRO A 34 -6.12 5.38 8.64
C PRO A 34 -5.74 4.88 10.04
N ARG A 35 -6.43 3.88 10.60
CA ARG A 35 -6.04 3.23 11.86
C ARG A 35 -4.90 2.23 11.63
N GLY A 36 -4.66 1.85 10.37
CA GLY A 36 -3.64 0.91 9.95
C GLY A 36 -4.17 -0.51 9.72
N ASP A 37 -5.49 -0.73 9.69
CA ASP A 37 -6.04 -2.05 9.39
C ASP A 37 -6.05 -2.32 7.90
N LEU A 38 -5.69 -3.53 7.51
CA LEU A 38 -5.75 -3.97 6.13
C LEU A 38 -7.22 -4.06 5.66
N VAL A 39 -7.59 -3.25 4.68
CA VAL A 39 -8.92 -3.27 4.06
C VAL A 39 -8.93 -4.20 2.84
N ALA A 40 -7.92 -4.09 1.99
CA ALA A 40 -7.82 -4.90 0.77
C ALA A 40 -6.36 -5.11 0.35
N LEU A 41 -6.10 -6.25 -0.30
CA LEU A 41 -4.80 -6.57 -0.88
C LEU A 41 -4.98 -7.35 -2.17
N ASN A 42 -4.20 -7.02 -3.19
CA ASN A 42 -3.97 -7.90 -4.33
C ASN A 42 -2.48 -8.21 -4.50
N ARG A 43 -2.21 -9.36 -5.12
CA ARG A 43 -0.90 -9.70 -5.66
C ARG A 43 -1.11 -10.09 -7.11
N MET A 44 -0.50 -9.36 -8.03
CA MET A 44 -0.55 -9.72 -9.45
C MET A 44 0.18 -11.05 -9.69
N ASP A 45 -0.30 -11.81 -10.66
CA ASP A 45 0.40 -13.00 -11.12
C ASP A 45 1.81 -12.64 -11.61
N GLY A 46 2.79 -13.42 -11.19
CA GLY A 46 4.21 -13.18 -11.47
C GLY A 46 4.90 -12.16 -10.55
N ALA A 47 4.18 -11.47 -9.66
CA ALA A 47 4.81 -10.57 -8.68
C ALA A 47 5.66 -11.36 -7.67
N LEU A 48 6.75 -10.76 -7.18
CA LEU A 48 7.62 -11.38 -6.16
C LEU A 48 6.82 -11.72 -4.90
N TRP A 49 7.04 -12.89 -4.31
CA TRP A 49 6.34 -13.29 -3.07
C TRP A 49 6.55 -12.29 -1.93
N ARG A 50 7.75 -11.70 -1.84
CA ARG A 50 8.11 -10.66 -0.85
C ARG A 50 7.34 -9.36 -1.01
N SER A 51 6.74 -9.10 -2.17
CA SER A 51 6.03 -7.84 -2.41
C SER A 51 4.77 -7.69 -1.55
N VAL A 52 4.17 -8.79 -1.08
CA VAL A 52 2.99 -8.77 -0.18
C VAL A 52 3.34 -8.08 1.15
N PRO A 53 4.24 -8.62 2.00
CA PRO A 53 4.56 -7.98 3.27
C PRO A 53 5.20 -6.59 3.09
N ILE A 54 5.94 -6.36 2.00
CA ILE A 54 6.51 -5.04 1.70
C ILE A 54 5.41 -4.02 1.41
N SER A 55 4.39 -4.37 0.62
CA SER A 55 3.28 -3.47 0.30
C SER A 55 2.47 -3.11 1.55
N GLN A 56 2.24 -4.08 2.45
CA GLN A 56 1.58 -3.85 3.72
C GLN A 56 2.40 -2.93 4.63
N GLY A 57 3.71 -3.15 4.75
CA GLY A 57 4.60 -2.30 5.54
C GLY A 57 4.64 -0.85 5.04
N LYS A 58 4.70 -0.65 3.72
CA LYS A 58 4.62 0.70 3.12
C LYS A 58 3.30 1.40 3.43
N ALA A 59 2.18 0.70 3.26
CA ALA A 59 0.86 1.26 3.56
C ALA A 59 0.71 1.58 5.06
N ALA A 60 1.22 0.72 5.95
CA ALA A 60 1.17 0.93 7.39
C ALA A 60 1.98 2.15 7.81
N ALA A 61 3.17 2.33 7.21
CA ALA A 61 3.97 3.52 7.43
C ALA A 61 3.23 4.78 6.95
N SER A 62 2.64 4.76 5.76
CA SER A 62 1.87 5.91 5.31
C SER A 62 0.66 6.23 6.19
N ALA A 63 -0.04 5.23 6.71
CA ALA A 63 -1.15 5.44 7.64
C ALA A 63 -0.67 6.03 8.99
N ALA A 64 0.47 5.57 9.51
CA ALA A 64 0.98 6.01 10.81
C ALA A 64 1.53 7.46 10.81
N TRP A 65 2.11 7.91 9.70
CA TRP A 65 2.78 9.21 9.61
C TRP A 65 2.08 10.23 8.69
N ASP A 66 0.92 9.88 8.14
CA ASP A 66 0.13 10.72 7.22
C ASP A 66 0.96 11.30 6.05
N MET A 67 1.84 10.48 5.50
CA MET A 67 2.75 10.88 4.42
C MET A 67 3.23 9.69 3.57
N PRO A 68 3.77 9.90 2.36
CA PRO A 68 4.35 8.82 1.57
C PRO A 68 5.47 8.10 2.32
N SER A 69 5.43 6.76 2.36
CA SER A 69 6.45 5.98 3.08
C SER A 69 7.87 6.19 2.55
N GLY A 70 8.02 6.66 1.32
CA GLY A 70 9.31 7.00 0.71
C GLY A 70 9.97 8.24 1.32
N ASP A 71 9.16 9.14 1.87
CA ASP A 71 9.61 10.41 2.46
C ASP A 71 9.99 10.24 3.94
N LEU A 72 9.86 9.01 4.47
CA LEU A 72 10.25 8.69 5.85
C LEU A 72 11.76 8.46 6.02
N SER A 73 12.56 8.51 4.94
CA SER A 73 14.02 8.35 5.00
C SER A 73 14.67 9.24 6.05
N ASP A 74 14.22 10.49 6.15
CA ASP A 74 14.78 11.49 7.05
C ASP A 74 14.55 11.16 8.53
N ARG A 75 13.62 10.24 8.81
CA ARG A 75 13.28 9.77 10.15
C ARG A 75 13.93 8.45 10.53
N TRP A 76 14.67 7.80 9.64
CA TRP A 76 15.22 6.45 9.90
C TRP A 76 16.14 6.39 11.11
N ASP A 77 16.90 7.45 11.38
CA ASP A 77 17.81 7.55 12.51
C ASP A 77 17.17 8.19 13.75
N GLN A 78 15.86 8.49 13.71
CA GLN A 78 15.14 9.10 14.82
C GLN A 78 14.31 8.05 15.56
N PRO A 79 14.55 7.83 16.87
CA PRO A 79 13.70 6.93 17.64
C PRO A 79 12.28 7.51 17.77
N VAL A 80 11.29 6.60 17.74
CA VAL A 80 9.88 6.88 18.03
C VAL A 80 9.62 7.07 19.53
#